data_AF-A0A1J5I2G4-F1
#
_entry.id   AF-A0A1J5I2G4-F1
#
_cell.length_a   1.000
_cell.length_b   1.000
_cell.length_c   1.000
_cell.angle_alpha   90.00
_cell.angle_beta   90.00
_cell.angle_gamma   90.00
#
_symmetry.space_group_name_H-M   'P 1'
#
loop_
_entity.id
_entity.type
_entity.pdbx_description
1 polymer ?
#
loop_
_entity_poly.entity_id
_entity_poly.type
_entity_poly.pdbx_seq_one_letter_code
_entity_poly.pdbx_strand_id
1 'polypeptide(L)'
;MPILVIIFLILSSPVWAAVPSDECLNCHEDFKKRTFHKSIACTDCHIGIKEIPHEEKLARPACNACHKKTVERYAAGIHKSKGLACNQCHQIHGEKKGTGADCASCHPNVAHKALPSKAKHLATLNCVACHGKLDKSGITATVTLPKGATLERKVVDRDGNGFADPAEWHAFEALLDQKFKGYKLEKQYWAYGDHHEIMPKAADCGECHEKRTRFASAVGRITDVTSYSVQVTPSVFIPEFPSLREFPKTVHGQKGVRCTDCHTSQEKITDKVCVRCHEQAYHTYEESIHAKKGATSCTDCHNPHLIKAYKEFNAKERIAICSRCHKDYITRHEWLPNTTLHFDYLECTTCHSPGSEKSMVFFFADKKGNKKNTLQYEALERVFGQDVHLKSVINAYAENMVKGEEIGRFVVDLKKKMGKGIFIDAEIIVTKVHHDYSVTRLKERNCVTCHSPQAHFYNSMYLILPEKDRHIYVPVKGTLLSAYPIGMALDIYLLGEEKITKDDIYALLDKAPGGAIAYAKSLGFKLIDLVGVILVILVILSLLAHALLRILVKR
;
A
#
# COMPACT_ATOMS: atom_id res chain seq x y z
N MET A 1 -0.10 -92.81 -26.85
CA MET A 1 0.73 -92.07 -27.83
C MET A 1 -0.22 -91.31 -28.73
N PRO A 2 -0.44 -89.98 -28.55
CA PRO A 2 0.57 -88.97 -28.85
C PRO A 2 0.51 -87.76 -27.88
N ILE A 3 1.32 -87.80 -26.82
CA ILE A 3 1.62 -86.62 -25.98
C ILE A 3 2.86 -85.87 -26.52
N LEU A 4 3.49 -86.39 -27.58
CA LEU A 4 4.79 -85.91 -28.07
C LEU A 4 4.73 -84.79 -29.12
N VAL A 5 3.55 -84.37 -29.60
CA VAL A 5 3.44 -83.40 -30.72
C VAL A 5 3.16 -81.97 -30.24
N ILE A 6 2.73 -81.75 -28.99
CA ILE A 6 2.41 -80.42 -28.47
C ILE A 6 3.64 -79.71 -27.84
N ILE A 7 4.71 -80.45 -27.52
CA ILE A 7 5.92 -79.87 -26.90
C ILE A 7 6.81 -79.13 -27.92
N PHE A 8 6.64 -79.34 -29.22
CA PHE A 8 7.50 -78.72 -30.24
C PHE A 8 6.99 -77.37 -30.79
N LEU A 9 5.79 -76.93 -30.40
CA LEU A 9 5.16 -75.70 -30.93
C LEU A 9 5.15 -74.51 -29.96
N ILE A 10 5.79 -74.62 -28.78
CA ILE A 10 5.88 -73.53 -27.78
C ILE A 10 7.33 -73.01 -27.65
N LEU A 11 8.30 -73.56 -28.39
CA LEU A 11 9.73 -73.21 -28.26
C LEU A 11 10.31 -72.33 -29.38
N SER A 12 9.47 -71.72 -30.21
CA SER A 12 9.91 -70.79 -31.26
C SER A 12 9.13 -69.47 -31.21
N SER A 13 8.98 -68.90 -30.01
CA SER A 13 9.00 -67.45 -29.93
C SER A 13 10.46 -67.03 -30.07
N PRO A 14 10.84 -66.20 -31.06
CA PRO A 14 12.14 -65.56 -31.01
C PRO A 14 12.08 -64.65 -29.78
N VAL A 15 12.61 -65.14 -28.66
CA VAL A 15 13.12 -64.27 -27.63
C VAL A 15 14.19 -63.48 -28.36
N TRP A 16 13.83 -62.28 -28.83
CA TRP A 16 14.84 -61.26 -29.14
C TRP A 16 15.58 -61.08 -27.83
N ALA A 17 16.67 -61.81 -27.67
CA ALA A 17 17.61 -61.61 -26.59
C ALA A 17 17.99 -60.14 -26.67
N ALA A 18 17.49 -59.34 -25.74
CA ALA A 18 17.90 -57.96 -25.64
C ALA A 18 19.42 -58.00 -25.44
N VAL A 19 20.16 -57.44 -26.41
CA VAL A 19 21.62 -57.42 -26.35
C VAL A 19 22.00 -56.78 -25.02
N PRO A 20 22.71 -57.50 -24.14
CA PRO A 20 23.09 -56.96 -22.86
C PRO A 20 24.10 -55.83 -23.06
N SER A 21 24.05 -54.83 -22.19
CA SER A 21 24.76 -53.55 -22.42
C SER A 21 26.28 -53.69 -22.40
N ASP A 22 26.81 -54.74 -21.80
CA ASP A 22 28.23 -55.12 -21.81
C ASP A 22 28.73 -55.51 -23.22
N GLU A 23 27.91 -56.17 -24.03
CA GLU A 23 28.25 -56.48 -25.42
C GLU A 23 28.45 -55.20 -26.26
N CYS A 24 27.60 -54.18 -26.04
CA CYS A 24 27.79 -52.86 -26.67
C CYS A 24 29.12 -52.21 -26.23
N LEU A 25 29.47 -52.32 -24.95
CA LEU A 25 30.64 -51.66 -24.37
C LEU A 25 31.97 -52.32 -24.77
N ASN A 26 31.95 -53.52 -25.34
CA ASN A 26 33.14 -54.16 -25.92
C ASN A 26 33.66 -53.40 -27.15
N CYS A 27 32.76 -52.78 -27.93
CA CYS A 27 33.14 -51.95 -29.08
C CYS A 27 33.03 -50.43 -28.77
N HIS A 28 32.25 -50.05 -27.76
CA HIS A 28 32.03 -48.65 -27.37
C HIS A 28 32.56 -48.32 -25.98
N GLU A 29 33.86 -48.53 -25.77
CA GLU A 29 34.51 -48.35 -24.47
C GLU A 29 34.37 -46.93 -23.89
N ASP A 30 34.31 -45.91 -24.77
CA ASP A 30 34.16 -44.50 -24.40
C ASP A 30 32.87 -44.20 -23.61
N PHE A 31 31.86 -45.08 -23.66
CA PHE A 31 30.59 -44.90 -22.95
C PHE A 31 30.50 -45.68 -21.62
N LYS A 32 31.57 -46.40 -21.22
CA LYS A 32 31.61 -47.16 -19.95
C LYS A 32 31.35 -46.27 -18.73
N LYS A 33 31.69 -44.99 -18.81
CA LYS A 33 31.64 -44.05 -17.68
C LYS A 33 30.35 -43.21 -17.60
N ARG A 34 29.26 -43.62 -18.27
CA ARG A 34 27.94 -42.96 -18.20
C ARG A 34 27.47 -42.78 -16.75
N THR A 35 27.07 -41.56 -16.37
CA THR A 35 26.58 -41.29 -15.00
C THR A 35 25.06 -41.28 -14.85
N PHE A 36 24.33 -40.97 -15.92
CA PHE A 36 22.87 -40.86 -15.93
C PHE A 36 22.23 -42.09 -16.58
N HIS A 37 21.04 -42.47 -16.12
CA HIS A 37 20.33 -43.67 -16.58
C HIS A 37 21.16 -44.97 -16.51
N LYS A 38 22.06 -45.10 -15.52
CA LYS A 38 22.93 -46.28 -15.34
C LYS A 38 22.15 -47.60 -15.29
N SER A 39 20.92 -47.55 -14.78
CA SER A 39 19.99 -48.67 -14.63
C SER A 39 19.18 -48.99 -15.90
N ILE A 40 19.36 -48.26 -16.99
CA ILE A 40 18.65 -48.45 -18.27
C ILE A 40 19.62 -49.12 -19.26
N ALA A 41 19.15 -50.15 -19.98
CA ALA A 41 19.96 -50.82 -20.98
C ALA A 41 20.17 -49.93 -22.21
N CYS A 42 21.27 -50.13 -22.94
CA CYS A 42 21.55 -49.38 -24.16
C CYS A 42 20.41 -49.49 -25.19
N THR A 43 19.82 -50.67 -25.31
CA THR A 43 18.72 -51.01 -26.23
C THR A 43 17.37 -50.41 -25.84
N ASP A 44 17.16 -50.04 -24.57
CA ASP A 44 15.95 -49.35 -24.12
C ASP A 44 15.86 -47.91 -24.69
N CYS A 45 17.01 -47.32 -25.00
CA CYS A 45 17.10 -46.01 -25.66
C CYS A 45 17.36 -46.16 -27.17
N HIS A 46 18.23 -47.09 -27.56
CA HIS A 46 18.57 -47.39 -28.95
C HIS A 46 17.75 -48.56 -29.49
N ILE A 47 16.43 -48.38 -29.49
CA ILE A 47 15.44 -49.41 -29.90
C ILE A 47 15.61 -49.82 -31.38
N GLY A 48 16.33 -49.02 -32.17
CA GLY A 48 16.60 -49.28 -33.59
C GLY A 48 17.72 -50.27 -33.90
N ILE A 49 18.45 -50.79 -32.90
CA ILE A 49 19.54 -51.77 -33.12
C ILE A 49 18.94 -53.14 -33.43
N LYS A 50 19.20 -53.67 -34.64
CA LYS A 50 18.71 -54.98 -35.09
C LYS A 50 19.81 -56.03 -35.26
N GLU A 51 21.06 -55.59 -35.41
CA GLU A 51 22.23 -56.45 -35.64
C GLU A 51 23.49 -55.77 -35.06
N ILE A 52 24.50 -56.56 -34.70
CA ILE A 52 25.80 -56.08 -34.18
C ILE A 52 26.92 -56.80 -34.94
N PRO A 53 27.90 -56.07 -35.52
CA PRO A 53 28.02 -54.60 -35.57
C PRO A 53 26.86 -53.94 -36.34
N HIS A 54 26.37 -52.80 -35.87
CA HIS A 54 25.27 -52.06 -36.51
C HIS A 54 25.80 -51.02 -37.51
N GLU A 55 24.93 -50.53 -38.40
CA GLU A 55 25.27 -49.41 -39.30
C GLU A 55 25.70 -48.14 -38.54
N GLU A 56 26.59 -47.34 -39.14
CA GLU A 56 27.04 -46.09 -38.56
C GLU A 56 25.88 -45.08 -38.43
N LYS A 57 25.81 -44.39 -37.27
CA LYS A 57 24.80 -43.36 -36.90
C LYS A 57 23.37 -43.89 -36.72
N LEU A 58 23.12 -44.49 -35.57
CA LEU A 58 21.79 -44.86 -35.11
C LEU A 58 20.82 -43.66 -35.05
N ALA A 59 19.53 -43.94 -35.25
CA ALA A 59 18.46 -42.97 -35.02
C ALA A 59 18.49 -42.44 -33.57
N ARG A 60 18.20 -41.15 -33.40
CA ARG A 60 18.21 -40.51 -32.09
C ARG A 60 17.07 -41.03 -31.21
N PRO A 61 17.33 -41.39 -29.95
CA PRO A 61 16.29 -41.83 -29.02
C PRO A 61 15.19 -40.78 -28.82
N ALA A 62 13.94 -41.23 -28.76
CA ALA A 62 12.78 -40.37 -28.54
C ALA A 62 12.58 -40.11 -27.03
N CYS A 63 13.00 -38.93 -26.55
CA CYS A 63 12.97 -38.60 -25.11
C CYS A 63 11.56 -38.62 -24.51
N ASN A 64 10.52 -38.37 -25.31
CA ASN A 64 9.12 -38.34 -24.89
C ASN A 64 8.55 -39.73 -24.50
N ALA A 65 9.22 -40.82 -24.90
CA ALA A 65 8.82 -42.17 -24.49
C ALA A 65 8.87 -42.35 -22.96
N CYS A 66 9.82 -41.69 -22.29
CA CYS A 66 9.96 -41.74 -20.83
C CYS A 66 9.70 -40.37 -20.16
N HIS A 67 10.05 -39.25 -20.81
CA HIS A 67 9.95 -37.89 -20.24
C HIS A 67 8.76 -37.09 -20.79
N LYS A 68 7.58 -37.73 -20.93
CA LYS A 68 6.38 -37.12 -21.52
C LYS A 68 6.05 -35.73 -20.95
N LYS A 69 5.94 -35.60 -19.62
CA LYS A 69 5.62 -34.33 -18.93
C LYS A 69 6.66 -33.24 -19.20
N THR A 70 7.95 -33.60 -19.19
CA THR A 70 9.04 -32.65 -19.46
C THR A 70 9.01 -32.17 -20.91
N VAL A 71 8.74 -33.07 -21.87
CA VAL A 71 8.63 -32.70 -23.28
C VAL A 71 7.41 -31.81 -23.54
N GLU A 72 6.28 -32.08 -22.88
CA GLU A 72 5.09 -31.24 -22.94
C GLU A 72 5.36 -29.83 -22.39
N ARG A 73 6.04 -29.72 -21.24
CA ARG A 73 6.47 -28.43 -20.66
C ARG A 73 7.47 -27.71 -21.56
N TYR A 74 8.43 -28.44 -22.11
CA TYR A 74 9.41 -27.91 -23.07
C TYR A 74 8.74 -27.33 -24.31
N ALA A 75 7.65 -27.95 -24.78
CA ALA A 75 6.90 -27.47 -25.93
C ALA A 75 6.30 -26.08 -25.74
N ALA A 76 5.99 -25.69 -24.50
CA ALA A 76 5.50 -24.35 -24.17
C ALA A 76 6.61 -23.29 -24.02
N GLY A 77 7.88 -23.70 -23.90
CA GLY A 77 9.01 -22.82 -23.65
C GLY A 77 9.61 -22.15 -24.89
N ILE A 78 10.27 -21.01 -24.68
CA ILE A 78 10.96 -20.24 -25.74
C ILE A 78 12.07 -21.04 -26.43
N HIS A 79 12.77 -21.90 -25.70
CA HIS A 79 13.86 -22.72 -26.24
C HIS A 79 13.37 -23.69 -27.32
N LYS A 80 12.18 -24.28 -27.16
CA LYS A 80 11.57 -25.10 -28.22
C LYS A 80 11.22 -24.25 -29.44
N SER A 81 10.63 -23.08 -29.23
CA SER A 81 10.25 -22.18 -30.34
C SER A 81 11.46 -21.70 -31.15
N LYS A 82 12.65 -21.68 -30.53
CA LYS A 82 13.93 -21.35 -31.18
C LYS A 82 14.69 -22.57 -31.71
N GLY A 83 14.11 -23.76 -31.63
CA GLY A 83 14.68 -24.98 -32.22
C GLY A 83 15.82 -25.60 -31.42
N LEU A 84 16.00 -25.24 -30.15
CA LEU A 84 17.02 -25.87 -29.31
C LEU A 84 16.67 -27.36 -29.09
N ALA A 85 17.63 -28.24 -29.29
CA ALA A 85 17.50 -29.67 -29.07
C ALA A 85 17.93 -30.05 -27.65
N CYS A 86 17.33 -31.08 -27.07
CA CYS A 86 17.58 -31.50 -25.70
C CYS A 86 19.07 -31.79 -25.43
N ASN A 87 19.76 -32.40 -26.39
CA ASN A 87 21.18 -32.76 -26.29
C ASN A 87 22.14 -31.58 -26.37
N GLN A 88 21.65 -30.37 -26.67
CA GLN A 88 22.45 -29.15 -26.60
C GLN A 88 22.57 -28.63 -25.16
N CYS A 89 21.65 -29.02 -24.27
CA CYS A 89 21.72 -28.73 -22.84
C CYS A 89 22.07 -29.96 -22.00
N HIS A 90 21.60 -31.14 -22.39
CA HIS A 90 21.75 -32.40 -21.64
C HIS A 90 22.81 -33.29 -22.27
N GLN A 91 23.74 -33.78 -21.45
CA GLN A 91 24.75 -34.75 -21.87
C GLN A 91 24.35 -36.16 -21.40
N ILE A 92 23.94 -37.02 -22.32
CA ILE A 92 23.41 -38.37 -22.01
C ILE A 92 24.50 -39.47 -21.97
N HIS A 93 25.67 -39.23 -22.56
CA HIS A 93 26.80 -40.17 -22.61
C HIS A 93 28.06 -39.66 -21.88
N GLY A 94 27.93 -38.75 -20.91
CA GLY A 94 29.06 -38.07 -20.24
C GLY A 94 29.39 -38.55 -18.82
N GLU A 95 30.60 -38.21 -18.37
CA GLU A 95 31.17 -38.55 -17.04
C GLU A 95 30.90 -37.53 -15.94
N LYS A 96 30.68 -36.26 -16.30
CA LYS A 96 30.48 -35.21 -15.29
C LYS A 96 29.05 -35.25 -14.76
N LYS A 97 28.93 -35.20 -13.43
CA LYS A 97 27.77 -34.57 -12.77
C LYS A 97 27.74 -33.10 -13.18
N GLY A 98 27.26 -32.82 -14.37
CA GLY A 98 26.98 -31.47 -14.83
C GLY A 98 25.47 -31.35 -14.96
N THR A 99 24.86 -30.61 -14.04
CA THR A 99 23.65 -29.85 -14.36
C THR A 99 23.81 -29.29 -15.76
N GLY A 100 22.82 -29.43 -16.64
CA GLY A 100 22.91 -28.94 -18.01
C GLY A 100 23.44 -27.49 -18.10
N ALA A 101 23.93 -27.10 -19.28
CA ALA A 101 24.44 -25.76 -19.57
C ALA A 101 23.75 -24.69 -18.70
N ASP A 102 24.52 -24.02 -17.83
CA ASP A 102 23.96 -22.93 -17.04
C ASP A 102 23.43 -21.85 -17.98
N CYS A 103 22.43 -21.08 -17.55
CA CYS A 103 21.85 -20.06 -18.42
C CYS A 103 22.95 -19.13 -18.98
N ALA A 104 23.95 -18.80 -18.16
CA ALA A 104 25.04 -17.90 -18.49
C ALA A 104 25.94 -18.38 -19.64
N SER A 105 26.15 -19.70 -19.80
CA SER A 105 26.98 -20.26 -20.89
C SER A 105 26.43 -19.94 -22.28
N CYS A 106 25.11 -19.90 -22.46
CA CYS A 106 24.47 -19.51 -23.72
C CYS A 106 24.00 -18.05 -23.72
N HIS A 107 23.78 -17.47 -22.54
CA HIS A 107 23.28 -16.11 -22.35
C HIS A 107 24.27 -15.17 -21.63
N PRO A 108 25.51 -15.01 -22.12
CA PRO A 108 26.54 -14.22 -21.41
C PRO A 108 26.21 -12.73 -21.36
N ASN A 109 25.44 -12.21 -22.33
CA ASN A 109 25.22 -10.77 -22.53
C ASN A 109 23.73 -10.41 -22.66
N VAL A 110 22.85 -10.96 -21.83
CA VAL A 110 21.41 -10.60 -21.86
C VAL A 110 21.16 -9.24 -21.23
N ALA A 111 20.73 -8.29 -22.07
CA ALA A 111 20.41 -6.93 -21.66
C ALA A 111 18.97 -6.85 -21.13
N HIS A 112 18.84 -6.50 -19.85
CA HIS A 112 17.55 -6.26 -19.19
C HIS A 112 17.31 -4.74 -19.05
N LYS A 113 17.16 -4.03 -20.17
CA LYS A 113 17.05 -2.56 -20.17
C LYS A 113 15.82 -2.03 -19.41
N ALA A 114 14.74 -2.80 -19.38
CA ALA A 114 13.50 -2.46 -18.70
C ALA A 114 13.46 -2.90 -17.23
N LEU A 115 14.49 -3.57 -16.71
CA LEU A 115 14.53 -4.06 -15.34
C LEU A 115 15.18 -3.01 -14.42
N PRO A 116 14.42 -2.39 -13.49
CA PRO A 116 14.99 -1.48 -12.51
C PRO A 116 16.00 -2.21 -11.62
N SER A 117 17.06 -1.52 -11.17
CA SER A 117 18.06 -2.11 -10.27
C SER A 117 18.61 -3.47 -10.75
N LYS A 118 18.84 -3.61 -12.07
CA LYS A 118 19.26 -4.87 -12.75
C LYS A 118 20.28 -5.68 -11.96
N ALA A 119 21.35 -5.03 -11.47
CA ALA A 119 22.43 -5.71 -10.74
C ALA A 119 21.95 -6.43 -9.47
N LYS A 120 21.05 -5.82 -8.68
CA LYS A 120 20.48 -6.44 -7.48
C LYS A 120 19.60 -7.64 -7.84
N HIS A 121 18.70 -7.47 -8.79
CA HIS A 121 17.82 -8.56 -9.21
C HIS A 121 18.62 -9.77 -9.70
N LEU A 122 19.66 -9.56 -10.53
CA LEU A 122 20.48 -10.66 -11.03
C LEU A 122 21.43 -11.27 -9.99
N ALA A 123 21.83 -10.50 -8.97
CA ALA A 123 22.63 -11.02 -7.86
C ALA A 123 21.81 -11.83 -6.85
N THR A 124 20.51 -11.52 -6.72
CA THR A 124 19.66 -12.06 -5.67
C THR A 124 18.66 -13.10 -6.16
N LEU A 125 18.19 -13.00 -7.40
CA LEU A 125 17.19 -13.87 -7.99
C LEU A 125 17.79 -14.76 -9.08
N ASN A 126 17.35 -16.02 -9.12
CA ASN A 126 17.64 -16.88 -10.25
C ASN A 126 16.75 -16.52 -11.46
N CYS A 127 17.16 -16.95 -12.66
CA CYS A 127 16.43 -16.61 -13.90
C CYS A 127 14.98 -17.13 -13.89
N VAL A 128 14.76 -18.29 -13.28
CA VAL A 128 13.46 -18.97 -13.20
C VAL A 128 12.46 -18.18 -12.35
N ALA A 129 12.92 -17.43 -11.35
CA ALA A 129 12.08 -16.53 -10.55
C ALA A 129 11.28 -15.55 -11.42
N CYS A 130 11.88 -15.08 -12.52
CA CYS A 130 11.27 -14.11 -13.43
C CYS A 130 10.75 -14.75 -14.71
N HIS A 131 11.47 -15.71 -15.29
CA HIS A 131 11.16 -16.26 -16.61
C HIS A 131 10.48 -17.64 -16.57
N GLY A 132 10.44 -18.30 -15.43
CA GLY A 132 9.88 -19.65 -15.32
C GLY A 132 8.47 -19.65 -14.72
N LYS A 133 7.82 -20.81 -14.84
CA LYS A 133 6.65 -21.15 -14.03
C LYS A 133 7.14 -21.73 -12.69
N LEU A 134 6.72 -21.11 -11.59
CA LEU A 134 7.18 -21.49 -10.26
C LEU A 134 6.31 -22.59 -9.67
N ASP A 135 6.94 -23.65 -9.18
CA ASP A 135 6.31 -24.70 -8.39
C ASP A 135 6.34 -24.35 -6.90
N LYS A 136 7.48 -23.81 -6.43
CA LYS A 136 7.67 -23.35 -5.05
C LYS A 136 8.59 -22.13 -5.02
N SER A 137 8.30 -21.18 -4.16
CA SER A 137 9.14 -20.01 -3.97
C SER A 137 8.95 -19.43 -2.58
N GLY A 138 9.95 -18.69 -2.13
CA GLY A 138 9.88 -18.03 -0.84
C GLY A 138 11.13 -17.24 -0.52
N ILE A 139 11.07 -16.59 0.63
CA ILE A 139 12.14 -15.75 1.17
C ILE A 139 12.56 -16.33 2.50
N THR A 140 13.86 -16.38 2.74
CA THR A 140 14.42 -16.78 4.02
C THR A 140 15.36 -15.68 4.50
N ALA A 141 15.01 -15.07 5.63
CA ALA A 141 15.83 -14.09 6.31
C ALA A 141 16.49 -14.76 7.51
N THR A 142 17.80 -15.00 7.44
CA THR A 142 18.56 -15.63 8.52
C THR A 142 19.24 -14.55 9.34
N VAL A 143 18.87 -14.46 10.62
CA VAL A 143 19.53 -13.63 11.62
C VAL A 143 20.46 -14.52 12.44
N THR A 144 21.75 -14.24 12.40
CA THR A 144 22.75 -14.89 13.24
C THR A 144 23.19 -13.94 14.34
N LEU A 145 22.87 -14.31 15.58
CA LEU A 145 23.20 -13.52 16.76
C LEU A 145 24.64 -13.82 17.24
N PRO A 146 25.28 -12.88 17.97
CA PRO A 146 26.59 -13.11 18.56
C PRO A 146 26.60 -14.31 19.51
N LYS A 147 27.76 -14.97 19.66
CA LYS A 147 27.92 -16.19 20.48
C LYS A 147 27.45 -15.94 21.92
N GLY A 148 26.48 -16.74 22.39
CA GLY A 148 25.93 -16.67 23.75
C GLY A 148 24.78 -15.66 23.93
N ALA A 149 24.43 -14.91 22.89
CA ALA A 149 23.15 -14.18 22.86
C ALA A 149 22.00 -15.18 22.73
N THR A 150 20.85 -14.81 23.28
CA THR A 150 19.56 -15.47 23.05
C THR A 150 18.50 -14.41 22.82
N LEU A 151 17.47 -14.76 22.05
CA LEU A 151 16.36 -13.88 21.74
C LEU A 151 15.05 -14.63 21.83
N GLU A 152 14.16 -14.18 22.72
CA GLU A 152 12.83 -14.76 22.83
C GLU A 152 11.99 -14.51 21.57
N ARG A 153 11.16 -15.48 21.20
CA ARG A 153 10.27 -15.38 20.03
C ARG A 153 9.36 -14.15 20.10
N LYS A 154 8.92 -13.77 21.32
CA LYS A 154 8.06 -12.61 21.58
C LYS A 154 8.69 -11.26 21.20
N VAL A 155 10.00 -11.22 20.98
CA VAL A 155 10.68 -10.00 20.51
C VAL A 155 10.49 -9.79 19.01
N VAL A 156 10.34 -10.88 18.25
CA VAL A 156 10.14 -10.86 16.79
C VAL A 156 8.65 -10.81 16.43
N ASP A 157 7.82 -11.48 17.23
CA ASP A 157 6.36 -11.60 17.12
C ASP A 157 5.76 -11.09 18.43
N ARG A 158 5.46 -9.79 18.48
CA ARG A 158 5.20 -9.07 19.72
C ARG A 158 3.79 -9.32 20.22
N ASP A 159 2.85 -9.46 19.30
CA ASP A 159 1.46 -9.78 19.62
C ASP A 159 1.24 -11.29 19.85
N GLY A 160 2.21 -12.14 19.46
CA GLY A 160 2.20 -13.58 19.70
C GLY A 160 1.28 -14.35 18.76
N ASN A 161 0.90 -13.77 17.62
CA ASN A 161 -0.01 -14.38 16.66
C ASN A 161 0.68 -15.46 15.78
N GLY A 162 1.99 -15.64 15.92
CA GLY A 162 2.81 -16.58 15.17
C GLY A 162 3.43 -16.02 13.87
N PHE A 163 3.20 -14.74 13.58
CA PHE A 163 3.45 -14.09 12.30
C PHE A 163 3.90 -12.62 12.49
N ALA A 164 5.11 -12.31 12.04
CA ALA A 164 5.66 -10.95 12.13
C ALA A 164 5.15 -10.05 11.00
N ASP A 165 4.46 -8.97 11.37
CA ASP A 165 4.06 -7.91 10.46
C ASP A 165 5.22 -6.91 10.16
N PRO A 166 5.04 -5.96 9.22
CA PRO A 166 6.09 -4.98 8.92
C PRO A 166 6.51 -4.09 10.09
N ALA A 167 5.59 -3.72 10.98
CA ALA A 167 5.92 -2.89 12.14
C ALA A 167 6.74 -3.68 13.16
N GLU A 168 6.37 -4.95 13.38
CA GLU A 168 7.08 -5.86 14.28
C GLU A 168 8.49 -6.19 13.78
N TRP A 169 8.63 -6.53 12.50
CA TRP A 169 9.94 -6.84 11.93
C TRP A 169 10.88 -5.62 11.93
N HIS A 170 10.39 -4.43 11.60
CA HIS A 170 11.21 -3.21 11.67
C HIS A 170 11.61 -2.86 13.10
N ALA A 171 10.71 -3.05 14.08
CA ALA A 171 11.05 -2.87 15.49
C ALA A 171 12.13 -3.87 15.93
N PHE A 172 12.05 -5.11 15.43
CA PHE A 172 13.05 -6.14 15.65
C PHE A 172 14.41 -5.78 15.03
N GLU A 173 14.47 -5.34 13.77
CA GLU A 173 15.71 -4.88 13.12
C GLU A 173 16.35 -3.71 13.90
N ALA A 174 15.56 -2.73 14.34
CA ALA A 174 16.05 -1.63 15.16
C ALA A 174 16.65 -2.10 16.50
N LEU A 175 16.05 -3.13 17.11
CA LEU A 175 16.58 -3.75 18.33
C LEU A 175 17.88 -4.51 18.08
N LEU A 176 18.02 -5.18 16.94
CA LEU A 176 19.29 -5.82 16.53
C LEU A 176 20.41 -4.79 16.44
N ASP A 177 20.16 -3.67 15.75
CA ASP A 177 21.11 -2.57 15.60
C ASP A 177 21.52 -1.96 16.95
N GLN A 178 20.57 -1.82 17.88
CA GLN A 178 20.83 -1.21 19.18
C GLN A 178 21.57 -2.15 20.15
N LYS A 179 21.17 -3.43 20.20
CA LYS A 179 21.54 -4.35 21.29
C LYS A 179 22.62 -5.36 20.91
N PHE A 180 22.73 -5.75 19.64
CA PHE A 180 23.56 -6.87 19.21
C PHE A 180 24.63 -6.44 18.20
N LYS A 181 25.68 -5.74 18.66
CA LYS A 181 26.80 -5.38 17.78
C LYS A 181 27.42 -6.64 17.15
N GLY A 182 27.50 -6.65 15.81
CA GLY A 182 28.09 -7.77 15.05
C GLY A 182 27.12 -8.90 14.68
N TYR A 183 25.80 -8.70 14.83
CA TYR A 183 24.81 -9.60 14.23
C TYR A 183 24.93 -9.65 12.70
N LYS A 184 24.51 -10.76 12.09
CA LYS A 184 24.39 -10.88 10.63
C LYS A 184 22.95 -11.12 10.23
N LEU A 185 22.45 -10.39 9.25
CA LEU A 185 21.15 -10.62 8.62
C LEU A 185 21.37 -10.91 7.13
N GLU A 186 21.09 -12.14 6.73
CA GLU A 186 21.22 -12.61 5.36
C GLU A 186 19.84 -12.91 4.76
N LYS A 187 19.55 -12.37 3.58
CA LYS A 187 18.26 -12.54 2.90
C LYS A 187 18.49 -13.41 1.65
N GLN A 188 17.88 -14.60 1.64
CA GLN A 188 17.93 -15.51 0.52
C GLN A 188 16.55 -15.61 -0.14
N TYR A 189 16.52 -15.41 -1.45
CA TYR A 189 15.32 -15.53 -2.27
C TYR A 189 15.47 -16.78 -3.11
N TRP A 190 14.58 -17.74 -2.92
CA TRP A 190 14.65 -19.01 -3.62
C TRP A 190 13.37 -19.22 -4.42
N ALA A 191 13.55 -19.72 -5.64
CA ALA A 191 12.47 -20.03 -6.55
C ALA A 191 12.82 -21.32 -7.27
N TYR A 192 11.93 -22.30 -7.15
CA TYR A 192 12.00 -23.58 -7.83
C TYR A 192 10.90 -23.60 -8.88
N GLY A 193 11.32 -23.80 -10.12
CA GLY A 193 10.43 -23.94 -11.26
C GLY A 193 11.05 -24.86 -12.30
N ASP A 194 10.22 -25.27 -13.24
CA ASP A 194 10.65 -26.15 -14.31
C ASP A 194 11.53 -25.38 -15.31
N HIS A 195 12.77 -25.85 -15.51
CA HIS A 195 13.74 -25.20 -16.39
C HIS A 195 13.47 -25.50 -17.88
N HIS A 196 12.54 -26.41 -18.16
CA HIS A 196 12.07 -26.72 -19.50
C HIS A 196 10.93 -25.78 -19.93
N GLU A 197 10.25 -25.08 -19.00
CA GLU A 197 9.16 -24.13 -19.29
C GLU A 197 9.59 -22.67 -19.07
N ILE A 198 10.60 -22.22 -19.82
CA ILE A 198 11.07 -20.83 -19.78
C ILE A 198 10.27 -19.96 -20.75
N MET A 199 9.70 -18.88 -20.23
CA MET A 199 8.85 -17.95 -20.97
C MET A 199 9.66 -16.81 -21.60
N PRO A 200 9.27 -16.34 -22.80
CA PRO A 200 9.94 -15.24 -23.48
C PRO A 200 9.77 -13.90 -22.76
N LYS A 201 8.64 -13.71 -22.07
CA LYS A 201 8.36 -12.51 -21.26
C LYS A 201 8.58 -12.85 -19.79
N ALA A 202 9.30 -11.98 -19.09
CA ALA A 202 9.44 -12.07 -17.64
C ALA A 202 8.08 -11.77 -16.95
N ALA A 203 7.96 -12.22 -15.71
CA ALA A 203 6.84 -11.91 -14.82
C ALA A 203 6.61 -10.39 -14.71
N ASP A 204 5.35 -9.99 -14.56
CA ASP A 204 5.02 -8.58 -14.34
C ASP A 204 5.56 -8.12 -12.98
N CYS A 205 6.06 -6.88 -12.90
CA CYS A 205 6.64 -6.34 -11.67
C CYS A 205 5.64 -6.40 -10.49
N GLY A 206 4.35 -6.23 -10.77
CA GLY A 206 3.27 -6.31 -9.78
C GLY A 206 3.06 -7.73 -9.23
N GLU A 207 3.43 -8.79 -9.94
CA GLU A 207 3.39 -10.16 -9.41
C GLU A 207 4.37 -10.36 -8.23
N CYS A 208 5.44 -9.58 -8.17
CA CYS A 208 6.39 -9.58 -7.06
C CYS A 208 6.12 -8.45 -6.07
N HIS A 209 6.02 -7.20 -6.55
CA HIS A 209 6.05 -6.02 -5.69
C HIS A 209 4.68 -5.55 -5.17
N GLU A 210 3.59 -5.96 -5.81
CA GLU A 210 2.23 -5.51 -5.45
C GLU A 210 1.42 -6.69 -4.90
N LYS A 211 1.17 -7.69 -5.75
CA LYS A 211 0.40 -8.90 -5.42
C LYS A 211 1.21 -9.94 -4.65
N ARG A 212 2.54 -9.92 -4.77
CA ARG A 212 3.49 -10.85 -4.12
C ARG A 212 3.17 -12.34 -4.37
N THR A 213 2.50 -12.64 -5.47
CA THR A 213 2.10 -14.00 -5.87
C THR A 213 3.30 -14.87 -6.20
N ARG A 214 4.42 -14.27 -6.63
CA ARG A 214 5.67 -14.99 -6.93
C ARG A 214 6.48 -15.36 -5.70
N PHE A 215 6.31 -14.66 -4.59
CA PHE A 215 7.03 -14.87 -3.33
C PHE A 215 6.05 -14.70 -2.16
N ALA A 216 5.06 -15.60 -2.09
CA ALA A 216 3.95 -15.49 -1.16
C ALA A 216 4.30 -15.92 0.28
N SER A 217 5.47 -16.53 0.50
CA SER A 217 5.92 -17.00 1.81
C SER A 217 7.29 -16.42 2.15
N ALA A 218 7.43 -15.93 3.38
CA ALA A 218 8.71 -15.49 3.93
C ALA A 218 8.88 -15.98 5.36
N VAL A 219 10.08 -16.42 5.70
CA VAL A 219 10.42 -16.96 7.02
C VAL A 219 11.66 -16.27 7.56
N GLY A 220 11.54 -15.75 8.78
CA GLY A 220 12.67 -15.28 9.58
C GLY A 220 13.22 -16.44 10.41
N ARG A 221 14.49 -16.81 10.20
CA ARG A 221 15.21 -17.82 10.98
C ARG A 221 16.18 -17.13 11.92
N ILE A 222 16.00 -17.31 13.22
CA ILE A 222 16.89 -16.75 14.23
C ILE A 222 17.84 -17.89 14.65
N THR A 223 19.14 -17.63 14.58
CA THR A 223 20.20 -18.63 14.76
C THR A 223 21.19 -18.19 15.83
N ASP A 224 21.28 -18.98 16.89
CA ASP A 224 22.32 -18.95 17.94
C ASP A 224 22.37 -20.29 18.73
N VAL A 225 22.04 -20.29 20.03
CA VAL A 225 21.88 -21.44 20.92
C VAL A 225 20.50 -22.07 20.77
N THR A 226 19.47 -21.27 20.44
CA THR A 226 18.10 -21.74 20.20
C THR A 226 17.65 -21.33 18.80
N SER A 227 17.67 -22.27 17.86
CA SER A 227 17.18 -22.02 16.50
C SER A 227 15.66 -22.09 16.46
N TYR A 228 15.00 -21.01 16.06
CA TYR A 228 13.56 -21.00 15.79
C TYR A 228 13.24 -20.23 14.51
N SER A 229 12.02 -20.38 14.03
CA SER A 229 11.53 -19.73 12.82
C SER A 229 10.21 -19.04 13.08
N VAL A 230 10.03 -17.87 12.48
CA VAL A 230 8.82 -17.07 12.55
C VAL A 230 8.37 -16.78 11.12
N GLN A 231 7.08 -16.92 10.84
CA GLN A 231 6.53 -16.50 9.55
C GLN A 231 6.55 -14.98 9.49
N VAL A 232 6.92 -14.41 8.36
CA VAL A 232 7.04 -12.96 8.20
C VAL A 232 6.25 -12.55 6.97
N THR A 233 5.63 -11.38 7.00
CA THR A 233 4.96 -10.85 5.81
C THR A 233 5.98 -10.64 4.69
N PRO A 234 5.78 -11.15 3.46
CA PRO A 234 6.73 -10.93 2.37
C PRO A 234 6.96 -9.45 2.02
N SER A 235 6.02 -8.56 2.35
CA SER A 235 6.17 -7.10 2.19
C SER A 235 7.33 -6.50 2.98
N VAL A 236 7.81 -7.19 4.01
CA VAL A 236 9.02 -6.82 4.77
C VAL A 236 10.27 -6.90 3.91
N PHE A 237 10.36 -7.94 3.06
CA PHE A 237 11.56 -8.23 2.28
C PHE A 237 11.43 -7.86 0.81
N ILE A 238 10.22 -7.65 0.32
CA ILE A 238 9.94 -7.15 -1.02
C ILE A 238 9.50 -5.70 -0.86
N PRO A 239 10.33 -4.73 -1.26
CA PRO A 239 9.97 -3.33 -1.15
C PRO A 239 8.69 -3.09 -1.95
N GLU A 240 7.76 -2.37 -1.32
CA GLU A 240 6.60 -1.84 -2.03
C GLU A 240 7.11 -0.94 -3.14
N PHE A 241 6.89 -1.41 -4.36
CA PHE A 241 7.12 -0.57 -5.52
C PHE A 241 5.92 0.39 -5.60
N PRO A 242 6.12 1.71 -5.68
CA PRO A 242 5.05 2.62 -6.07
C PRO A 242 4.58 2.14 -7.41
N SER A 243 3.37 1.59 -7.55
CA SER A 243 2.96 0.94 -8.80
C SER A 243 3.45 1.77 -9.99
N LEU A 244 4.27 1.20 -10.89
CA LEU A 244 4.83 1.94 -12.04
C LEU A 244 3.72 2.66 -12.82
N ARG A 245 2.49 2.14 -12.71
CA ARG A 245 1.26 2.66 -13.31
C ARG A 245 0.71 3.87 -12.54
N GLU A 246 0.87 3.89 -11.24
CA GLU A 246 0.34 4.93 -10.34
C GLU A 246 1.36 6.04 -10.06
N PHE A 247 2.66 5.76 -10.11
CA PHE A 247 3.69 6.79 -9.89
C PHE A 247 3.53 8.02 -10.80
N PRO A 248 3.22 7.88 -12.11
CA PRO A 248 2.90 9.01 -12.98
C PRO A 248 1.74 9.90 -12.51
N LYS A 249 0.86 9.40 -11.63
CA LYS A 249 -0.25 10.17 -11.05
C LYS A 249 0.16 10.96 -9.80
N THR A 250 1.29 10.66 -9.19
CA THR A 250 1.81 11.45 -8.06
C THR A 250 2.22 12.85 -8.50
N VAL A 251 2.40 13.76 -7.53
CA VAL A 251 2.89 15.12 -7.81
C VAL A 251 4.25 15.10 -8.52
N HIS A 252 5.15 14.20 -8.12
CA HIS A 252 6.47 14.06 -8.73
C HIS A 252 6.38 13.47 -10.14
N GLY A 253 5.59 12.41 -10.32
CA GLY A 253 5.39 11.77 -11.63
C GLY A 253 4.77 12.72 -12.66
N GLN A 254 3.75 13.49 -12.26
CA GLN A 254 3.10 14.49 -13.12
C GLN A 254 4.04 15.67 -13.47
N LYS A 255 5.04 15.95 -12.64
CA LYS A 255 6.09 16.96 -12.90
C LYS A 255 7.29 16.39 -13.67
N GLY A 256 7.22 15.14 -14.12
CA GLY A 256 8.25 14.51 -14.94
C GLY A 256 9.47 14.01 -14.16
N VAL A 257 9.41 13.97 -12.83
CA VAL A 257 10.47 13.37 -12.01
C VAL A 257 10.47 11.86 -12.26
N ARG A 258 11.62 11.31 -12.64
CA ARG A 258 11.80 9.88 -12.93
C ARG A 258 12.34 9.19 -11.69
N CYS A 259 12.16 7.87 -11.63
CA CYS A 259 12.68 7.05 -10.53
C CYS A 259 14.18 7.25 -10.33
N THR A 260 14.95 7.37 -11.41
CA THR A 260 16.41 7.57 -11.41
C THR A 260 16.86 8.92 -10.88
N ASP A 261 15.97 9.91 -10.86
CA ASP A 261 16.31 11.25 -10.37
C ASP A 261 16.42 11.25 -8.84
N CYS A 262 15.71 10.32 -8.18
CA CYS A 262 15.81 10.08 -6.73
C CYS A 262 16.67 8.85 -6.39
N HIS A 263 16.50 7.75 -7.12
CA HIS A 263 17.22 6.49 -6.91
C HIS A 263 18.49 6.43 -7.76
N THR A 264 19.45 7.30 -7.46
CA THR A 264 20.73 7.41 -8.18
C THR A 264 21.71 6.29 -7.86
N SER A 265 21.57 5.66 -6.69
CA SER A 265 22.41 4.53 -6.23
C SER A 265 21.58 3.50 -5.45
N GLN A 266 22.26 2.49 -4.93
CA GLN A 266 21.67 1.44 -4.12
C GLN A 266 21.58 1.77 -2.63
N GLU A 267 22.05 2.95 -2.22
CA GLU A 267 22.07 3.43 -0.85
C GLU A 267 20.69 3.91 -0.39
N LYS A 268 20.49 4.01 0.93
CA LYS A 268 19.28 4.60 1.50
C LYS A 268 19.17 6.05 1.03
N ILE A 269 17.99 6.43 0.54
CA ILE A 269 17.73 7.82 0.16
C ILE A 269 17.89 8.71 1.40
N THR A 270 18.68 9.76 1.25
CA THR A 270 18.86 10.80 2.26
C THR A 270 18.21 12.08 1.79
N ASP A 271 17.96 13.00 2.72
CA ASP A 271 17.34 14.30 2.42
C ASP A 271 18.07 15.07 1.32
N LYS A 272 19.39 14.83 1.13
CA LYS A 272 20.20 15.43 0.06
C LYS A 272 19.55 15.29 -1.32
N VAL A 273 18.86 14.17 -1.58
CA VAL A 273 18.15 13.96 -2.85
C VAL A 273 17.00 14.95 -3.00
N CYS A 274 16.26 15.21 -1.93
CA CYS A 274 15.16 16.17 -1.88
C CYS A 274 15.68 17.61 -1.98
N VAL A 275 16.78 17.94 -1.28
CA VAL A 275 17.37 19.29 -1.24
C VAL A 275 17.73 19.80 -2.64
N ARG A 276 18.13 18.90 -3.56
CA ARG A 276 18.46 19.28 -4.95
C ARG A 276 17.35 20.05 -5.68
N CYS A 277 16.10 19.84 -5.30
CA CYS A 277 14.94 20.53 -5.87
C CYS A 277 14.14 21.34 -4.82
N HIS A 278 14.29 21.02 -3.53
CA HIS A 278 13.54 21.62 -2.42
C HIS A 278 14.44 22.35 -1.42
N GLU A 279 15.49 23.01 -1.91
CA GLU A 279 16.48 23.74 -1.11
C GLU A 279 15.83 24.74 -0.13
N GLN A 280 14.86 25.53 -0.60
CA GLN A 280 14.16 26.50 0.24
C GLN A 280 13.43 25.84 1.42
N ALA A 281 12.81 24.67 1.22
CA ALA A 281 12.12 23.97 2.29
C ALA A 281 13.12 23.36 3.29
N TYR A 282 14.27 22.88 2.79
CA TYR A 282 15.32 22.34 3.63
C TYR A 282 15.94 23.40 4.54
N HIS A 283 16.19 24.61 4.03
CA HIS A 283 16.74 25.71 4.82
C HIS A 283 15.91 26.08 6.04
N THR A 284 14.57 26.00 5.94
CA THR A 284 13.73 26.24 7.11
C THR A 284 13.58 25.00 7.99
N TYR A 285 13.60 23.81 7.40
CA TYR A 285 13.47 22.55 8.13
C TYR A 285 14.72 22.21 8.96
N GLU A 286 15.92 22.53 8.47
CA GLU A 286 17.20 22.19 9.13
C GLU A 286 17.35 22.84 10.51
N GLU A 287 16.71 24.00 10.72
CA GLU A 287 16.68 24.69 12.00
C GLU A 287 15.78 23.99 13.04
N SER A 288 14.88 23.13 12.56
CA SER A 288 13.87 22.46 13.39
C SER A 288 14.46 21.41 14.33
N ILE A 289 13.76 21.17 15.45
CA ILE A 289 14.07 20.05 16.37
C ILE A 289 13.98 18.68 15.69
N HIS A 290 13.22 18.60 14.59
CA HIS A 290 13.02 17.37 13.82
C HIS A 290 14.20 17.08 12.88
N ALA A 291 14.95 18.10 12.45
CA ALA A 291 16.17 17.91 11.68
C ALA A 291 17.42 17.75 12.56
N LYS A 292 17.46 18.42 13.73
CA LYS A 292 18.61 18.41 14.64
C LYS A 292 19.03 16.98 15.02
N LYS A 293 20.33 16.70 14.91
CA LYS A 293 20.95 15.39 15.15
C LYS A 293 20.39 14.26 14.25
N GLY A 294 19.73 14.58 13.15
CA GLY A 294 19.11 13.60 12.26
C GLY A 294 17.95 12.86 12.92
N ALA A 295 17.17 13.54 13.76
CA ALA A 295 16.04 12.93 14.47
C ALA A 295 14.97 12.38 13.52
N THR A 296 14.73 13.07 12.40
CA THR A 296 13.85 12.64 11.31
C THR A 296 14.39 13.11 9.97
N SER A 297 13.96 12.41 8.92
CA SER A 297 14.20 12.72 7.51
C SER A 297 12.91 13.18 6.83
N CYS A 298 13.03 13.79 5.65
CA CYS A 298 11.90 14.22 4.83
C CYS A 298 10.88 13.08 4.60
N THR A 299 11.38 11.85 4.42
CA THR A 299 10.57 10.66 4.18
C THR A 299 9.87 10.08 5.41
N ASP A 300 10.24 10.52 6.61
CA ASP A 300 9.58 10.10 7.84
C ASP A 300 8.24 10.82 8.05
N CYS A 301 7.98 11.91 7.31
CA CYS A 301 6.71 12.62 7.29
C CYS A 301 6.02 12.56 5.92
N HIS A 302 6.77 12.71 4.83
CA HIS A 302 6.25 12.73 3.47
C HIS A 302 6.54 11.42 2.74
N ASN A 303 5.61 10.99 1.89
CA ASN A 303 5.85 9.86 1.01
C ASN A 303 5.70 10.33 -0.46
N PRO A 304 6.80 10.45 -1.22
CA PRO A 304 6.78 10.95 -2.60
C PRO A 304 6.08 9.98 -3.58
N HIS A 305 5.75 8.78 -3.11
CA HIS A 305 5.13 7.71 -3.88
C HIS A 305 3.61 7.63 -3.73
N LEU A 306 3.00 8.46 -2.87
CA LEU A 306 1.54 8.54 -2.72
C LEU A 306 0.94 9.45 -3.80
N ILE A 307 -0.20 9.00 -4.35
CA ILE A 307 -1.00 9.80 -5.28
C ILE A 307 -1.57 11.02 -4.54
N LYS A 308 -2.23 10.77 -3.39
CA LYS A 308 -2.74 11.81 -2.51
C LYS A 308 -1.57 12.54 -1.84
N ALA A 309 -1.37 13.79 -2.22
CA ALA A 309 -0.30 14.61 -1.67
C ALA A 309 -0.60 15.01 -0.21
N TYR A 310 0.44 15.30 0.57
CA TYR A 310 0.27 15.74 1.97
C TYR A 310 -0.68 16.93 2.10
N LYS A 311 -0.67 17.86 1.14
CA LYS A 311 -1.55 19.03 1.14
C LYS A 311 -3.04 18.63 1.12
N GLU A 312 -3.37 17.50 0.51
CA GLU A 312 -4.73 16.99 0.35
C GLU A 312 -5.23 16.18 1.55
N PHE A 313 -4.36 15.91 2.52
CA PHE A 313 -4.77 15.29 3.78
C PHE A 313 -5.60 16.25 4.62
N ASN A 314 -6.68 15.71 5.21
CA ASN A 314 -7.47 16.39 6.24
C ASN A 314 -6.72 16.43 7.58
N ALA A 315 -7.24 17.16 8.56
CA ALA A 315 -6.60 17.35 9.85
C ALA A 315 -6.23 16.02 10.53
N LYS A 316 -7.15 15.06 10.51
CA LYS A 316 -6.97 13.74 11.14
C LYS A 316 -5.91 12.89 10.44
N GLU A 317 -5.88 12.88 9.11
CA GLU A 317 -4.85 12.20 8.32
C GLU A 317 -3.46 12.80 8.59
N ARG A 318 -3.37 14.11 8.77
CA ARG A 318 -2.11 14.78 9.12
C ARG A 318 -1.66 14.45 10.55
N ILE A 319 -2.58 14.40 11.51
CA ILE A 319 -2.27 13.92 12.88
C ILE A 319 -1.73 12.49 12.86
N ALA A 320 -2.31 11.61 12.02
CA ALA A 320 -1.89 10.21 11.94
C ALA A 320 -0.41 10.04 11.56
N ILE A 321 0.19 11.01 10.88
CA ILE A 321 1.62 11.01 10.54
C ILE A 321 2.46 11.32 11.77
N CYS A 322 2.08 12.37 12.52
CA CYS A 322 2.77 12.81 13.74
C CYS A 322 2.67 11.76 14.86
N SER A 323 1.50 11.13 15.00
CA SER A 323 1.21 10.18 16.09
C SER A 323 1.93 8.83 15.94
N ARG A 324 2.59 8.57 14.80
CA ARG A 324 3.51 7.43 14.65
C ARG A 324 4.63 7.48 15.69
N CYS A 325 5.10 8.69 16.01
CA CYS A 325 6.12 8.94 17.01
C CYS A 325 5.51 9.57 18.30
N HIS A 326 4.60 10.52 18.17
CA HIS A 326 3.96 11.23 19.30
C HIS A 326 2.67 10.53 19.76
N LYS A 327 2.78 9.32 20.30
CA LYS A 327 1.63 8.45 20.62
C LYS A 327 0.73 8.96 21.75
N ASP A 328 1.29 9.74 22.67
CA ASP A 328 0.65 10.27 23.86
C ASP A 328 0.27 11.75 23.71
N TYR A 329 0.03 12.20 22.48
CA TYR A 329 -0.32 13.59 22.21
C TYR A 329 -1.60 14.02 22.94
N ILE A 330 -2.63 13.17 23.08
CA ILE A 330 -3.87 13.55 23.80
C ILE A 330 -3.57 13.89 25.27
N THR A 331 -2.90 13.00 26.01
CA THR A 331 -2.63 13.19 27.44
C THR A 331 -1.68 14.37 27.68
N ARG A 332 -0.72 14.59 26.78
CA ARG A 332 0.15 15.78 26.84
C ARG A 332 -0.57 17.10 26.53
N HIS A 333 -1.78 17.05 25.99
CA HIS A 333 -2.58 18.22 25.65
C HIS A 333 -3.86 18.36 26.47
N GLU A 334 -3.97 17.69 27.63
CA GLU A 334 -5.11 17.84 28.57
C GLU A 334 -5.34 19.27 29.07
N TRP A 335 -4.33 20.14 28.96
CA TRP A 335 -4.47 21.57 29.24
C TRP A 335 -5.40 22.29 28.26
N LEU A 336 -5.64 21.73 27.07
CA LEU A 336 -6.52 22.28 26.05
C LEU A 336 -7.97 21.87 26.36
N PRO A 337 -8.89 22.82 26.58
CA PRO A 337 -10.30 22.51 26.83
C PRO A 337 -10.88 21.67 25.69
N ASN A 338 -11.65 20.62 25.99
CA ASN A 338 -12.19 19.71 24.97
C ASN A 338 -11.10 19.23 23.98
N THR A 339 -10.01 18.67 24.50
CA THR A 339 -8.82 18.27 23.73
C THR A 339 -9.17 17.45 22.48
N THR A 340 -10.05 16.45 22.63
CA THR A 340 -10.49 15.60 21.51
C THR A 340 -11.16 16.40 20.41
N LEU A 341 -12.06 17.32 20.78
CA LEU A 341 -12.78 18.15 19.81
C LEU A 341 -11.81 19.03 19.00
N HIS A 342 -10.78 19.57 19.65
CA HIS A 342 -9.76 20.34 18.94
C HIS A 342 -9.02 19.47 17.91
N PHE A 343 -8.64 18.25 18.26
CA PHE A 343 -7.95 17.35 17.33
C PHE A 343 -8.85 16.72 16.28
N ASP A 344 -10.18 16.83 16.41
CA ASP A 344 -11.11 16.46 15.33
C ASP A 344 -11.06 17.47 14.17
N TYR A 345 -10.70 18.73 14.42
CA TYR A 345 -10.74 19.81 13.42
C TYR A 345 -9.41 20.55 13.19
N LEU A 346 -8.40 20.32 14.02
CA LEU A 346 -7.08 20.96 13.94
C LEU A 346 -5.99 19.92 13.71
N GLU A 347 -4.98 20.28 12.93
CA GLU A 347 -3.73 19.52 12.84
C GLU A 347 -2.65 20.05 13.82
N CYS A 348 -1.64 19.22 14.12
CA CYS A 348 -0.57 19.58 15.06
C CYS A 348 0.17 20.88 14.65
N THR A 349 0.39 21.07 13.34
CA THR A 349 1.16 22.19 12.79
C THR A 349 0.42 23.53 12.89
N THR A 350 -0.91 23.53 13.07
CA THR A 350 -1.68 24.75 13.36
C THR A 350 -1.18 25.45 14.63
N CYS A 351 -0.69 24.67 15.61
CA CYS A 351 -0.07 25.21 16.83
C CYS A 351 1.46 25.16 16.77
N HIS A 352 2.05 24.07 16.25
CA HIS A 352 3.49 23.84 16.30
C HIS A 352 4.29 24.43 15.13
N SER A 353 3.63 25.13 14.20
CA SER A 353 4.28 25.91 13.14
C SER A 353 3.66 27.32 13.04
N PRO A 354 4.03 28.25 13.95
CA PRO A 354 3.45 29.60 13.97
C PRO A 354 3.66 30.37 12.67
N GLY A 355 4.81 30.24 12.02
CA GLY A 355 5.12 30.91 10.75
C GLY A 355 4.31 30.41 9.55
N SER A 356 3.61 29.29 9.67
CA SER A 356 2.76 28.76 8.60
C SER A 356 1.43 29.52 8.46
N GLU A 357 0.96 29.69 7.23
CA GLU A 357 -0.38 30.26 6.98
C GLU A 357 -1.45 29.20 7.27
N LYS A 358 -2.36 29.54 8.18
CA LYS A 358 -3.48 28.69 8.60
C LYS A 358 -4.74 29.20 7.91
N SER A 359 -5.57 28.29 7.45
CA SER A 359 -6.79 28.62 6.74
C SER A 359 -7.95 27.80 7.25
N MET A 360 -9.13 28.40 7.27
CA MET A 360 -10.38 27.66 7.44
C MET A 360 -10.75 27.03 6.10
N VAL A 361 -10.86 25.71 6.06
CA VAL A 361 -11.21 24.97 4.85
C VAL A 361 -12.57 24.32 5.00
N PHE A 362 -13.38 24.42 3.97
CA PHE A 362 -14.72 23.83 3.89
C PHE A 362 -14.69 22.67 2.91
N PHE A 363 -15.47 21.64 3.17
CA PHE A 363 -15.65 20.53 2.24
C PHE A 363 -17.04 19.92 2.38
N PHE A 364 -17.48 19.25 1.32
CA PHE A 364 -18.75 18.53 1.36
C PHE A 364 -18.55 17.19 2.05
N ALA A 365 -19.47 16.86 2.96
CA ALA A 365 -19.49 15.58 3.66
C ALA A 365 -20.89 14.95 3.61
N ASP A 366 -20.93 13.63 3.72
CA ASP A 366 -22.14 12.84 3.82
C ASP A 366 -22.19 12.14 5.19
N LYS A 367 -23.35 12.21 5.84
CA LYS A 367 -23.61 11.54 7.12
C LYS A 367 -24.44 10.28 6.87
N LYS A 368 -23.80 9.12 6.98
CA LYS A 368 -24.46 7.80 6.98
C LYS A 368 -24.42 7.21 8.39
N GLY A 369 -25.53 7.36 9.13
CA GLY A 369 -25.59 6.99 10.55
C GLY A 369 -24.70 7.89 11.40
N ASN A 370 -23.82 7.28 12.22
CA ASN A 370 -22.86 8.00 13.07
C ASN A 370 -21.52 8.32 12.38
N LYS A 371 -21.31 7.88 11.13
CA LYS A 371 -20.06 8.13 10.39
C LYS A 371 -20.22 9.30 9.42
N LYS A 372 -19.34 10.29 9.56
CA LYS A 372 -19.15 11.39 8.61
C LYS A 372 -18.07 10.98 7.61
N ASN A 373 -18.34 11.09 6.32
CA ASN A 373 -17.36 10.83 5.26
C ASN A 373 -17.27 12.04 4.33
N THR A 374 -16.07 12.54 4.09
CA THR A 374 -15.81 13.56 3.07
C THR A 374 -16.19 13.03 1.68
N LEU A 375 -16.95 13.80 0.92
CA LEU A 375 -17.28 13.44 -0.46
C LEU A 375 -16.00 13.37 -1.30
N GLN A 376 -15.89 12.31 -2.10
CA GLN A 376 -14.82 12.11 -3.06
C GLN A 376 -15.33 12.39 -4.48
N TYR A 377 -14.42 12.56 -5.44
CA TYR A 377 -14.76 12.89 -6.83
C TYR A 377 -15.73 11.88 -7.47
N GLU A 378 -15.55 10.58 -7.20
CA GLU A 378 -16.38 9.50 -7.75
C GLU A 378 -17.83 9.56 -7.27
N ALA A 379 -18.08 10.18 -6.12
CA ALA A 379 -19.44 10.42 -5.64
C ALA A 379 -20.12 11.56 -6.42
N LEU A 380 -19.35 12.56 -6.84
CA LEU A 380 -19.82 13.70 -7.61
C LEU A 380 -20.01 13.34 -9.10
N GLU A 381 -19.12 12.56 -9.69
CA GLU A 381 -19.28 12.05 -11.07
C GLU A 381 -20.57 11.25 -11.25
N ARG A 382 -20.90 10.39 -10.28
CA ARG A 382 -22.16 9.62 -10.32
C ARG A 382 -23.42 10.49 -10.40
N VAL A 383 -23.32 11.76 -9.98
CA VAL A 383 -24.45 12.66 -9.74
C VAL A 383 -24.55 13.73 -10.84
N PHE A 384 -23.41 14.17 -11.35
CA PHE A 384 -23.32 15.23 -12.36
C PHE A 384 -22.88 14.74 -13.75
N GLY A 385 -22.44 13.48 -13.89
CA GLY A 385 -21.96 12.90 -15.15
C GLY A 385 -20.47 12.54 -15.10
N GLN A 386 -19.99 11.85 -16.13
CA GLN A 386 -18.56 11.55 -16.29
C GLN A 386 -17.77 12.82 -16.63
N ASP A 387 -16.52 12.92 -16.14
CA ASP A 387 -15.59 14.04 -16.41
C ASP A 387 -16.14 15.42 -16.03
N VAL A 388 -16.89 15.48 -14.92
CA VAL A 388 -17.41 16.74 -14.38
C VAL A 388 -16.25 17.59 -13.88
N HIS A 389 -16.08 18.78 -14.47
CA HIS A 389 -15.20 19.81 -13.94
C HIS A 389 -15.95 20.60 -12.85
N LEU A 390 -15.69 20.28 -11.59
CA LEU A 390 -16.41 20.92 -10.48
C LEU A 390 -16.16 22.42 -10.41
N LYS A 391 -14.97 22.87 -10.83
CA LYS A 391 -14.71 24.30 -10.99
C LYS A 391 -15.61 24.93 -12.05
N SER A 392 -15.95 24.28 -13.17
CA SER A 392 -16.88 24.85 -14.16
C SER A 392 -18.32 24.78 -13.69
N VAL A 393 -18.69 23.73 -12.94
CA VAL A 393 -20.01 23.64 -12.31
C VAL A 393 -20.19 24.78 -11.31
N ILE A 394 -19.19 25.06 -10.49
CA ILE A 394 -19.24 26.16 -9.52
C ILE A 394 -19.05 27.54 -10.19
N ASN A 395 -18.21 27.64 -11.23
CA ASN A 395 -18.07 28.87 -12.04
C ASN A 395 -19.33 29.18 -12.85
N ALA A 396 -20.15 28.21 -13.24
CA ALA A 396 -21.48 28.48 -13.80
C ALA A 396 -22.36 29.29 -12.81
N TYR A 397 -21.97 29.29 -11.53
CA TYR A 397 -22.57 30.11 -10.49
C TYR A 397 -21.72 31.34 -10.10
N ALA A 398 -20.47 31.52 -10.54
CA ALA A 398 -19.56 32.56 -10.02
C ALA A 398 -18.46 33.09 -10.98
N GLU A 399 -18.22 34.41 -10.94
CA GLU A 399 -17.04 35.07 -11.54
C GLU A 399 -15.93 35.26 -10.47
N ASN A 400 -14.77 34.61 -10.64
CA ASN A 400 -13.51 34.70 -9.85
C ASN A 400 -13.53 34.37 -8.34
N MET A 401 -14.64 34.53 -7.60
CA MET A 401 -14.78 34.14 -6.19
C MET A 401 -16.20 33.63 -5.91
N VAL A 402 -16.33 32.56 -5.13
CA VAL A 402 -17.63 31.94 -4.84
C VAL A 402 -18.31 32.62 -3.65
N LYS A 403 -19.56 33.04 -3.84
CA LYS A 403 -20.40 33.64 -2.79
C LYS A 403 -21.16 32.56 -2.03
N GLY A 404 -21.58 32.87 -0.80
CA GLY A 404 -22.29 31.91 0.06
C GLY A 404 -23.62 31.41 -0.52
N GLU A 405 -24.33 32.25 -1.28
CA GLU A 405 -25.60 31.88 -1.93
C GLU A 405 -25.43 30.79 -3.00
N GLU A 406 -24.33 30.84 -3.75
CA GLU A 406 -24.00 29.91 -4.83
C GLU A 406 -23.66 28.52 -4.27
N ILE A 407 -22.89 28.50 -3.18
CA ILE A 407 -22.60 27.29 -2.41
C ILE A 407 -23.90 26.69 -1.86
N GLY A 408 -24.80 27.53 -1.36
CA GLY A 408 -26.11 27.09 -0.87
C GLY A 408 -26.95 26.40 -1.93
N ARG A 409 -27.02 26.95 -3.15
CA ARG A 409 -27.73 26.34 -4.29
C ARG A 409 -27.11 24.99 -4.66
N PHE A 410 -25.78 24.92 -4.72
CA PHE A 410 -25.08 23.69 -5.02
C PHE A 410 -25.35 22.58 -3.98
N VAL A 411 -25.35 22.90 -2.69
CA VAL A 411 -25.73 21.96 -1.61
C VAL A 411 -27.17 21.48 -1.78
N VAL A 412 -28.10 22.36 -2.14
CA VAL A 412 -29.50 21.98 -2.39
C VAL A 412 -29.61 20.97 -3.53
N ASP A 413 -28.88 21.20 -4.62
CA ASP A 413 -28.90 20.29 -5.77
C ASP A 413 -28.21 18.95 -5.47
N LEU A 414 -27.11 18.98 -4.69
CA LEU A 414 -26.51 17.77 -4.14
C LEU A 414 -27.51 16.99 -3.28
N LYS A 415 -28.22 17.65 -2.37
CA LYS A 415 -29.23 17.02 -1.51
C LYS A 415 -30.38 16.40 -2.30
N LYS A 416 -30.83 17.05 -3.38
CA LYS A 416 -31.88 16.50 -4.27
C LYS A 416 -31.44 15.19 -4.93
N LYS A 417 -30.17 15.09 -5.34
CA LYS A 417 -29.67 13.93 -6.09
C LYS A 417 -29.06 12.83 -5.22
N MET A 418 -28.43 13.17 -4.11
CA MET A 418 -27.67 12.25 -3.25
C MET A 418 -28.37 11.91 -1.92
N GLY A 419 -29.40 12.68 -1.55
CA GLY A 419 -30.14 12.52 -0.30
C GLY A 419 -29.85 13.63 0.73
N LYS A 420 -30.68 13.68 1.76
CA LYS A 420 -30.68 14.77 2.77
C LYS A 420 -29.46 14.78 3.69
N GLY A 421 -28.61 13.75 3.66
CA GLY A 421 -27.44 13.59 4.52
C GLY A 421 -26.21 14.42 4.12
N ILE A 422 -26.27 15.16 3.01
CA ILE A 422 -25.18 16.02 2.53
C ILE A 422 -25.12 17.31 3.33
N PHE A 423 -23.93 17.68 3.79
CA PHE A 423 -23.68 18.90 4.55
C PHE A 423 -22.30 19.48 4.20
N ILE A 424 -22.03 20.70 4.67
CA ILE A 424 -20.69 21.31 4.60
C ILE A 424 -20.06 21.20 5.98
N ASP A 425 -18.89 20.57 6.03
CA ASP A 425 -18.05 20.53 7.21
C ASP A 425 -16.86 21.49 7.04
N ALA A 426 -16.17 21.78 8.15
CA ALA A 426 -15.04 22.69 8.17
C ALA A 426 -13.92 22.20 9.08
N GLU A 427 -12.68 22.45 8.68
CA GLU A 427 -11.47 22.19 9.47
C GLU A 427 -10.53 23.40 9.39
N ILE A 428 -9.56 23.50 10.30
CA ILE A 428 -8.49 24.50 10.23
C ILE A 428 -7.16 23.78 10.01
N ILE A 429 -6.60 24.00 8.83
CA ILE A 429 -5.35 23.39 8.39
C ILE A 429 -4.36 24.44 7.89
N VAL A 430 -3.09 24.06 7.83
CA VAL A 430 -2.02 24.80 7.19
C VAL A 430 -2.11 24.64 5.68
N THR A 431 -2.24 25.76 4.97
CA THR A 431 -2.32 25.81 3.50
C THR A 431 -1.03 26.31 2.85
N LYS A 432 -0.23 27.12 3.58
CA LYS A 432 1.16 27.44 3.22
C LYS A 432 2.09 27.12 4.39
N VAL A 433 3.00 26.18 4.15
CA VAL A 433 3.85 25.58 5.19
C VAL A 433 5.19 26.32 5.28
N HIS A 434 5.61 26.65 6.50
CA HIS A 434 6.91 27.25 6.81
C HIS A 434 7.98 26.21 7.19
N HIS A 435 7.66 24.93 7.35
CA HIS A 435 8.56 23.80 7.68
C HIS A 435 9.44 23.95 8.94
N ASP A 436 9.28 25.02 9.72
CA ASP A 436 9.78 25.12 11.09
C ASP A 436 8.77 24.52 12.08
N TYR A 437 9.26 23.55 12.85
CA TYR A 437 8.53 22.80 13.88
C TYR A 437 9.27 22.85 15.23
N SER A 438 10.10 23.85 15.46
CA SER A 438 10.87 24.01 16.70
C SER A 438 10.03 24.39 17.91
N VAL A 439 8.81 24.84 17.68
CA VAL A 439 8.00 25.51 18.68
C VAL A 439 7.26 24.47 19.54
N THR A 440 7.67 24.35 20.80
CA THR A 440 7.01 23.46 21.79
C THR A 440 5.89 24.16 22.58
N ARG A 441 5.63 25.45 22.31
CA ARG A 441 4.58 26.32 22.88
C ARG A 441 4.30 26.13 24.39
N LEU A 442 5.34 25.87 25.20
CA LEU A 442 5.17 25.68 26.65
C LEU A 442 4.66 26.92 27.41
N LYS A 443 4.70 28.12 26.81
CA LYS A 443 4.33 29.40 27.47
C LYS A 443 3.10 30.12 26.89
N GLU A 444 2.54 29.68 25.77
CA GLU A 444 1.51 30.42 25.03
C GLU A 444 0.22 29.61 24.89
N ARG A 445 -0.34 29.16 26.02
CA ARG A 445 -1.71 28.65 26.13
C ARG A 445 -2.73 29.78 25.95
N ASN A 446 -2.51 30.65 24.96
CA ASN A 446 -3.34 31.81 24.71
C ASN A 446 -4.46 31.43 23.74
N CYS A 447 -5.60 31.06 24.31
CA CYS A 447 -6.81 30.72 23.55
C CYS A 447 -7.25 31.86 22.61
N VAL A 448 -6.93 33.12 22.94
CA VAL A 448 -7.35 34.30 22.17
C VAL A 448 -6.74 34.31 20.77
N THR A 449 -5.57 33.70 20.54
CA THR A 449 -4.96 33.63 19.21
C THR A 449 -5.86 32.94 18.18
N CYS A 450 -6.66 31.96 18.60
CA CYS A 450 -7.58 31.22 17.74
C CYS A 450 -9.04 31.61 17.95
N HIS A 451 -9.44 31.96 19.17
CA HIS A 451 -10.82 32.33 19.50
C HIS A 451 -11.11 33.85 19.42
N SER A 452 -10.18 34.62 18.88
CA SER A 452 -10.40 36.03 18.52
C SER A 452 -11.16 36.12 17.18
N PRO A 453 -12.07 37.10 17.03
CA PRO A 453 -12.65 37.44 15.72
C PRO A 453 -11.61 37.84 14.67
N GLN A 454 -10.39 38.20 15.09
CA GLN A 454 -9.26 38.56 14.24
C GLN A 454 -8.27 37.40 14.03
N ALA A 455 -8.62 36.17 14.41
CA ALA A 455 -7.75 35.02 14.20
C ALA A 455 -7.36 34.87 12.72
N HIS A 456 -6.07 34.61 12.46
CA HIS A 456 -5.50 34.68 11.11
C HIS A 456 -6.20 33.78 10.08
N PHE A 457 -6.76 32.66 10.51
CA PHE A 457 -7.44 31.72 9.60
C PHE A 457 -8.80 32.25 9.08
N TYR A 458 -9.39 33.28 9.71
CA TYR A 458 -10.58 33.95 9.15
C TYR A 458 -10.23 34.83 7.94
N ASN A 459 -8.97 35.21 7.77
CA ASN A 459 -8.50 35.98 6.62
C ASN A 459 -8.17 35.09 5.40
N SER A 460 -8.17 33.77 5.58
CA SER A 460 -7.77 32.80 4.57
C SER A 460 -8.74 31.62 4.58
N MET A 461 -9.74 31.65 3.69
CA MET A 461 -10.85 30.69 3.66
C MET A 461 -10.98 30.03 2.30
N TYR A 462 -11.08 28.70 2.26
CA TYR A 462 -11.17 27.93 1.01
C TYR A 462 -12.26 26.88 1.04
N LEU A 463 -12.97 26.69 -0.07
CA LEU A 463 -13.79 25.51 -0.33
C LEU A 463 -12.93 24.50 -1.10
N ILE A 464 -12.77 23.32 -0.52
CA ILE A 464 -12.07 22.20 -1.13
C ILE A 464 -13.06 21.44 -2.02
N LEU A 465 -12.73 21.36 -3.30
CA LEU A 465 -13.45 20.58 -4.29
C LEU A 465 -12.59 19.38 -4.70
N PRO A 466 -13.07 18.14 -4.54
CA PRO A 466 -12.32 16.97 -4.97
C PRO A 466 -12.45 16.84 -6.49
N GLU A 467 -11.37 16.99 -7.27
CA GLU A 467 -11.36 16.62 -8.71
C GLU A 467 -10.67 15.27 -8.94
N LYS A 468 -10.74 14.78 -10.19
CA LYS A 468 -10.21 13.49 -10.65
C LYS A 468 -8.76 13.22 -10.24
N ASP A 469 -7.92 14.26 -10.31
CA ASP A 469 -6.50 14.14 -10.04
C ASP A 469 -6.08 14.78 -8.71
N ARG A 470 -6.70 15.91 -8.31
CA ARG A 470 -6.30 16.68 -7.12
C ARG A 470 -7.45 17.52 -6.54
N HIS A 471 -7.32 17.87 -5.27
CA HIS A 471 -8.17 18.88 -4.65
C HIS A 471 -7.91 20.30 -5.21
N ILE A 472 -8.99 21.00 -5.55
CA ILE A 472 -8.96 22.44 -5.85
C ILE A 472 -9.36 23.23 -4.61
N TYR A 473 -8.56 24.23 -4.28
CA TYR A 473 -8.84 25.19 -3.20
C TYR A 473 -9.44 26.45 -3.81
N VAL A 474 -10.74 26.63 -3.66
CA VAL A 474 -11.45 27.80 -4.18
C VAL A 474 -11.56 28.85 -3.07
N PRO A 475 -11.02 30.06 -3.25
CA PRO A 475 -11.16 31.13 -2.26
C PRO A 475 -12.63 31.45 -2.00
N VAL A 476 -13.01 31.55 -0.72
CA VAL A 476 -14.37 31.88 -0.30
C VAL A 476 -14.36 33.23 0.41
N LYS A 477 -15.32 34.09 0.09
CA LYS A 477 -15.49 35.36 0.81
C LYS A 477 -16.04 35.07 2.21
N GLY A 478 -15.59 35.81 3.23
CA GLY A 478 -16.06 35.68 4.62
C GLY A 478 -17.58 35.78 4.82
N THR A 479 -18.32 36.16 3.77
CA THR A 479 -19.77 36.07 3.69
C THR A 479 -20.36 34.67 3.84
N LEU A 480 -19.58 33.59 3.70
CA LEU A 480 -20.06 32.25 4.04
C LEU A 480 -20.48 32.16 5.52
N LEU A 481 -19.71 32.80 6.40
CA LEU A 481 -20.02 32.92 7.83
C LEU A 481 -21.07 34.00 8.10
N SER A 482 -21.09 35.08 7.31
CA SER A 482 -22.07 36.16 7.47
C SER A 482 -23.46 35.85 6.88
N ALA A 483 -23.63 34.74 6.17
CA ALA A 483 -24.92 34.22 5.74
C ALA A 483 -25.70 33.59 6.91
N TYR A 484 -25.54 34.16 8.12
CA TYR A 484 -26.13 33.73 9.39
C TYR A 484 -27.67 33.50 9.34
N PRO A 485 -28.47 34.27 8.56
CA PRO A 485 -29.90 33.95 8.40
C PRO A 485 -30.15 32.71 7.52
N ILE A 486 -29.23 32.39 6.62
CA ILE A 486 -29.28 31.24 5.69
C ILE A 486 -28.61 30.00 6.32
N GLY A 487 -27.72 30.16 7.31
CA GLY A 487 -27.11 29.07 8.08
C GLY A 487 -28.12 28.21 8.85
N MET A 488 -29.32 28.72 9.12
CA MET A 488 -30.44 27.91 9.61
C MET A 488 -30.96 26.92 8.54
N ALA A 489 -30.93 27.32 7.25
CA ALA A 489 -31.42 26.57 6.10
C ALA A 489 -30.35 25.68 5.43
N LEU A 490 -29.07 26.02 5.56
CA LEU A 490 -27.95 25.20 5.10
C LEU A 490 -27.41 24.37 6.28
N ASP A 491 -27.13 23.09 6.06
CA ASP A 491 -26.46 22.26 7.07
C ASP A 491 -24.96 22.51 6.96
N ILE A 492 -24.51 23.63 7.52
CA ILE A 492 -23.10 23.96 7.69
C ILE A 492 -22.79 23.69 9.16
N TYR A 493 -21.90 22.74 9.42
CA TYR A 493 -21.45 22.42 10.77
C TYR A 493 -20.06 23.02 10.94
N LEU A 494 -19.96 24.10 11.71
CA LEU A 494 -18.68 24.75 11.99
C LEU A 494 -18.02 24.05 13.17
N LEU A 495 -16.88 23.37 12.95
CA LEU A 495 -15.95 22.92 14.00
C LEU A 495 -16.64 22.19 15.18
N GLY A 496 -17.57 21.28 14.88
CA GLY A 496 -18.26 20.47 15.89
C GLY A 496 -19.56 21.04 16.40
N GLU A 497 -20.01 22.19 15.89
CA GLU A 497 -21.40 22.58 15.98
C GLU A 497 -22.25 21.51 15.28
N GLU A 498 -23.17 20.90 16.02
CA GLU A 498 -24.20 20.04 15.45
C GLU A 498 -25.55 20.63 15.82
N LYS A 499 -26.56 20.45 14.96
CA LYS A 499 -27.93 20.90 15.24
C LYS A 499 -28.58 19.98 16.26
N ILE A 500 -29.45 20.54 17.10
CA ILE A 500 -30.29 19.70 17.97
C ILE A 500 -31.25 18.86 17.12
N THR A 501 -31.31 17.56 17.38
CA THR A 501 -32.20 16.64 16.67
C THR A 501 -33.48 16.38 17.46
N LYS A 502 -34.50 15.80 16.81
CA LYS A 502 -35.73 15.38 17.51
C LYS A 502 -35.42 14.37 18.62
N ASP A 503 -34.50 13.45 18.36
CA ASP A 503 -34.09 12.43 19.34
C ASP A 503 -33.40 13.07 20.55
N ASP A 504 -32.58 14.11 20.33
CA ASP A 504 -31.96 14.89 21.42
C ASP A 504 -33.03 15.57 22.31
N ILE A 505 -34.07 16.14 21.69
CA ILE A 505 -35.20 16.77 22.40
C ILE A 505 -36.01 15.71 23.18
N TYR A 506 -36.29 14.56 22.58
CA TYR A 506 -37.00 13.46 23.26
C TYR A 506 -36.19 12.87 24.41
N ALA A 507 -34.87 12.76 24.26
CA ALA A 507 -33.98 12.29 25.30
C ALA A 507 -33.94 13.26 26.50
N LEU A 508 -33.95 14.57 26.26
CA LEU A 508 -34.08 15.59 27.31
C LEU A 508 -35.43 15.55 28.05
N LEU A 509 -36.51 15.13 27.39
CA LEU A 509 -37.86 15.18 27.94
C LEU A 509 -38.20 13.98 28.84
N ASP A 510 -37.63 12.77 28.66
CA ASP A 510 -37.60 11.70 29.69
C ASP A 510 -36.87 10.39 29.31
N LYS A 511 -36.00 10.36 28.28
CA LYS A 511 -35.43 9.10 27.73
C LYS A 511 -33.91 9.02 27.69
N ALA A 512 -33.20 9.94 28.33
CA ALA A 512 -31.74 9.94 28.31
C ALA A 512 -31.13 8.92 29.29
N PRO A 513 -30.21 8.04 28.85
CA PRO A 513 -29.42 7.19 29.74
C PRO A 513 -28.57 8.08 30.68
N GLY A 514 -28.80 7.98 32.00
CA GLY A 514 -28.08 8.78 33.01
C GLY A 514 -28.77 10.08 33.44
N GLY A 515 -30.01 10.34 32.98
CA GLY A 515 -30.82 11.47 33.41
C GLY A 515 -30.63 12.73 32.56
N ALA A 516 -31.68 13.57 32.49
CA ALA A 516 -31.75 14.73 31.60
C ALA A 516 -30.61 15.75 31.83
N ILE A 517 -30.13 15.93 33.07
CA ILE A 517 -29.07 16.89 33.41
C ILE A 517 -27.71 16.44 32.87
N ALA A 518 -27.37 15.16 33.00
CA ALA A 518 -26.11 14.61 32.49
C ALA A 518 -26.10 14.64 30.95
N TYR A 519 -27.25 14.32 30.34
CA TYR A 519 -27.41 14.37 28.89
C TYR A 519 -27.40 15.80 28.35
N ALA A 520 -28.01 16.76 29.05
CA ALA A 520 -27.92 18.18 28.71
C ALA A 520 -26.46 18.65 28.67
N LYS A 521 -25.63 18.26 29.64
CA LYS A 521 -24.19 18.55 29.62
C LYS A 521 -23.47 17.90 28.43
N SER A 522 -23.89 16.72 27.99
CA SER A 522 -23.30 16.07 26.81
C SER A 522 -23.68 16.71 25.47
N LEU A 523 -24.78 17.47 25.41
CA LEU A 523 -25.26 18.12 24.19
C LEU A 523 -24.38 19.32 23.77
N GLY A 524 -23.63 19.93 24.69
CA GLY A 524 -22.70 21.02 24.38
C GLY A 524 -23.37 22.20 23.67
N PHE A 525 -22.83 22.60 22.50
CA PHE A 525 -23.35 23.72 21.71
C PHE A 525 -24.78 23.52 21.17
N LYS A 526 -25.29 22.28 21.09
CA LYS A 526 -26.70 21.99 20.71
C LYS A 526 -27.72 22.65 21.65
N LEU A 527 -27.33 22.99 22.89
CA LEU A 527 -28.20 23.68 23.83
C LEU A 527 -28.56 25.10 23.37
N ILE A 528 -27.70 25.76 22.60
CA ILE A 528 -27.97 27.10 22.06
C ILE A 528 -29.16 27.03 21.09
N ASP A 529 -29.20 26.01 20.23
CA ASP A 529 -30.34 25.76 19.34
C ASP A 529 -31.63 25.50 20.13
N LEU A 530 -31.56 24.74 21.22
CA LEU A 530 -32.71 24.48 22.08
C LEU A 530 -33.26 25.78 22.70
N VAL A 531 -32.39 26.66 23.19
CA VAL A 531 -32.77 27.98 23.70
C VAL A 531 -33.43 28.81 22.61
N GLY A 532 -32.89 28.79 21.38
CA GLY A 532 -33.48 29.43 20.21
C GLY A 532 -34.88 28.91 19.89
N VAL A 533 -35.08 27.58 19.88
CA VAL A 533 -36.38 26.94 19.65
C VAL A 533 -37.39 27.33 20.74
N ILE A 534 -36.98 27.34 22.01
CA ILE A 534 -37.82 27.76 23.14
C ILE A 534 -38.24 29.23 22.98
N LEU A 535 -37.32 30.12 22.62
CA LEU A 535 -37.61 31.52 22.35
C LEU A 535 -38.65 31.69 21.23
N VAL A 536 -38.50 30.95 20.13
CA VAL A 536 -39.48 30.98 19.02
C VAL A 536 -40.86 30.49 19.49
N ILE A 537 -40.92 29.41 20.26
CA ILE A 537 -42.19 28.91 20.83
C ILE A 537 -42.83 29.96 21.74
N LEU A 538 -42.05 30.60 22.62
CA LEU A 538 -42.54 31.66 23.51
C LEU A 538 -43.09 32.85 22.73
N VAL A 539 -42.42 33.25 21.64
CA VAL A 539 -42.91 34.31 20.75
C VAL A 539 -44.24 33.90 20.10
N ILE A 540 -44.35 32.67 19.58
CA ILE A 540 -45.60 32.17 18.98
C ILE A 540 -46.73 32.13 20.02
N LEU A 541 -46.46 31.61 21.23
CA LEU A 541 -47.43 31.58 22.32
C LEU A 541 -47.87 32.98 22.75
N SER A 542 -46.93 33.94 22.80
CA SER A 542 -47.24 35.33 23.10
C SER A 542 -48.13 35.96 22.02
N LEU A 543 -47.85 35.70 20.74
CA LEU A 543 -48.69 36.15 19.62
C LEU A 543 -50.09 35.52 19.66
N LEU A 544 -50.19 34.22 19.96
CA LEU A 544 -51.47 33.53 20.12
C LEU A 544 -52.26 34.06 21.31
N ALA A 545 -51.61 34.28 22.47
CA ALA A 545 -52.22 34.86 23.65
C ALA A 545 -52.72 36.28 23.36
N HIS A 546 -51.94 37.10 22.66
CA HIS A 546 -52.35 38.44 22.23
C HIS A 546 -53.55 38.40 21.28
N ALA A 547 -53.55 37.49 20.31
CA ALA A 547 -54.68 37.29 19.40
C ALA A 547 -55.94 36.82 20.16
N LEU A 548 -55.80 35.89 21.10
CA LEU A 548 -56.89 35.40 21.94
C LEU A 548 -57.45 36.51 22.84
N LEU A 549 -56.59 37.32 23.46
CA LEU A 549 -56.99 38.49 24.25
C LEU A 549 -57.73 39.49 23.38
N ARG A 550 -57.26 39.76 22.15
CA ARG A 550 -57.98 40.63 21.21
C ARG A 550 -59.37 40.11 20.84
N ILE A 551 -59.57 38.79 20.78
CA ILE A 551 -60.87 38.18 20.52
C ILE A 551 -61.76 38.27 21.76
N LEU A 552 -61.22 38.00 22.94
CA LEU A 552 -61.96 37.99 24.22
C LEU A 552 -62.34 39.41 24.69
N VAL A 553 -61.51 40.41 24.42
CA VAL A 553 -61.73 41.83 24.79
C VAL A 553 -62.54 42.59 23.72
N LYS A 554 -62.78 42.01 22.54
CA LYS A 554 -63.69 42.57 21.51
C LYS A 554 -65.18 42.30 21.80
N ARG A 555 -65.58 42.29 23.07
CA ARG A 555 -66.97 42.40 23.51
C ARG A 555 -67.25 43.79 24.05
#